data_AF-A0ABD3RSY3-F1
#
_entry.id   AF-A0ABD3RSY3-F1
#
_cell.length_a   1.000
_cell.length_b   1.000
_cell.length_c   1.000
_cell.angle_alpha   90.00
_cell.angle_beta   90.00
_cell.angle_gamma   90.00
#
_symmetry.space_group_name_H-M   'P 1'
#
loop_
_entity.id
_entity.type
_entity.pdbx_description
1 polymer ?
#
loop_
_entity_poly.entity_id
_entity_poly.type
_entity_poly.pdbx_seq_one_letter_code
_entity_poly.pdbx_strand_id
1 'polypeptide(L)'
;MGRKRSITAASTCIILVVSYLLTSSPLTTHGFSPQKHVSTRWPASTIGVLATTSPFHASIIDPHAPHMPRGVVRPRPSSSSIRSKPRKADIDLTDDEGGISPAVHAAEEKAEYRSAPPVRSIALLVTAQALLLPISALLGGVMKIPNRGLGAGFSLTTTAAVLGMQWTAPLFVVAGLMHLLEPYSPALRGVTRATQRSVLAVMGKGRRPVFAFVVSILLGGVAGWGEEWLFRGVLQTMVSERYSSRIGLAVSGVVFGLLHAVTPVYALLAGLASVFFGYLYNISGNLAVPMICHAVYDVGALMWAHWSATALSSKEQDEILESGPLAPIMDAGQLNSFE
;
A
#
# COMPACT_ATOMS: atom_id res chain seq x y z
N MET A 1 15.62 9.78 22.94
CA MET A 1 16.93 9.22 22.48
C MET A 1 16.91 7.73 22.08
N GLY A 2 15.88 6.93 22.41
CA GLY A 2 15.87 5.48 22.10
C GLY A 2 15.57 5.07 20.64
N ARG A 3 14.80 5.85 19.88
CA ARG A 3 14.28 5.44 18.55
C ARG A 3 15.31 5.53 17.42
N LYS A 4 16.27 6.47 17.47
CA LYS A 4 17.37 6.56 16.50
C LYS A 4 18.26 5.31 16.53
N ARG A 5 18.52 4.76 17.73
CA ARG A 5 19.33 3.53 17.91
C ARG A 5 18.67 2.28 17.28
N SER A 6 17.34 2.20 17.26
CA SER A 6 16.61 1.06 16.69
C SER A 6 16.69 0.98 15.16
N ILE A 7 16.62 2.12 14.48
CA ILE A 7 16.70 2.17 13.01
C ILE A 7 18.12 1.89 12.55
N THR A 8 19.12 2.46 13.22
CA THR A 8 20.53 2.18 12.92
C THR A 8 20.90 0.72 13.19
N ALA A 9 20.37 0.13 14.27
CA ALA A 9 20.61 -1.29 14.59
C ALA A 9 19.98 -2.23 13.54
N ALA A 10 18.76 -1.96 13.07
CA ALA A 10 18.10 -2.76 12.04
C ALA A 10 18.85 -2.69 10.69
N SER A 11 19.23 -1.48 10.25
CA SER A 11 20.01 -1.29 9.03
C SER A 11 21.38 -1.97 9.11
N THR A 12 22.07 -1.88 10.25
CA THR A 12 23.35 -2.57 10.47
C THR A 12 23.18 -4.09 10.48
N CYS A 13 22.12 -4.63 11.10
CA CYS A 13 21.84 -6.06 11.08
C CYS A 13 21.57 -6.59 9.67
N ILE A 14 20.82 -5.84 8.86
CA ILE A 14 20.50 -6.20 7.46
C ILE A 14 21.78 -6.21 6.61
N ILE A 15 22.60 -5.15 6.71
CA ILE A 15 23.89 -5.09 6.00
C ILE A 15 24.78 -6.25 6.43
N LEU A 16 24.88 -6.54 7.73
CA LEU A 16 25.71 -7.64 8.22
C LEU A 16 25.19 -9.02 7.76
N VAL A 17 23.88 -9.25 7.73
CA VAL A 17 23.31 -10.52 7.24
C VAL A 17 23.54 -10.67 5.74
N VAL A 18 23.28 -9.63 4.95
CA VAL A 18 23.49 -9.65 3.49
C VAL A 18 24.98 -9.78 3.16
N SER A 19 25.84 -9.00 3.82
CA SER A 19 27.30 -9.08 3.65
C SER A 19 27.87 -10.42 4.10
N TYR A 20 27.40 -10.99 5.21
CA TYR A 20 27.82 -12.32 5.67
C TYR A 20 27.40 -13.41 4.67
N LEU A 21 26.18 -13.35 4.15
CA LEU A 21 25.69 -14.30 3.13
C LEU A 21 26.48 -14.20 1.81
N LEU A 22 26.85 -12.98 1.39
CA LEU A 22 27.66 -12.75 0.19
C LEU A 22 29.14 -13.18 0.35
N THR A 23 29.72 -13.01 1.53
CA THR A 23 31.15 -13.28 1.77
C THR A 23 31.47 -14.72 2.15
N SER A 24 30.49 -15.49 2.64
CA SER A 24 30.73 -16.84 3.18
C SER A 24 30.55 -17.97 2.16
N SER A 25 30.84 -17.78 0.88
CA SER A 25 30.73 -18.86 -0.13
C SER A 25 31.89 -19.86 -0.06
N PRO A 26 31.66 -21.17 0.14
CA PRO A 26 32.49 -22.18 -0.50
C PRO A 26 31.83 -22.57 -1.83
N LEU A 27 32.57 -22.38 -2.93
CA LEU A 27 32.27 -23.02 -4.21
C LEU A 27 32.19 -24.54 -3.99
N THR A 28 30.99 -25.09 -3.85
CA THR A 28 30.78 -26.54 -3.93
C THR A 28 29.58 -26.80 -4.81
N THR A 29 29.87 -27.15 -6.07
CA THR A 29 28.92 -27.69 -7.02
C THR A 29 28.48 -29.09 -6.55
N HIS A 30 27.27 -29.22 -6.02
CA HIS A 30 26.62 -30.52 -5.94
C HIS A 30 25.38 -30.55 -6.82
N GLY A 31 25.37 -31.58 -7.67
CA GLY A 31 24.43 -31.78 -8.75
C GLY A 31 22.98 -31.82 -8.29
N PHE A 32 22.15 -31.25 -9.14
CA PHE A 32 20.71 -31.27 -9.11
C PHE A 32 20.20 -32.72 -8.98
N SER A 33 19.57 -33.04 -7.85
CA SER A 33 18.68 -34.20 -7.75
C SER A 33 17.25 -33.66 -7.74
N PRO A 34 16.43 -33.93 -8.78
CA PRO A 34 15.06 -33.45 -8.81
C PRO A 34 14.31 -34.08 -7.63
N GLN A 35 13.75 -33.24 -6.75
CA GLN A 35 12.82 -33.72 -5.73
C GLN A 35 11.69 -34.47 -6.43
N LYS A 36 11.51 -35.73 -6.02
CA LYS A 36 10.39 -36.56 -6.44
C LYS A 36 9.09 -35.81 -6.12
N HIS A 37 8.31 -35.53 -7.17
CA HIS A 37 6.91 -35.11 -7.04
C HIS A 37 6.17 -36.13 -6.16
N VAL A 38 5.86 -35.75 -4.92
CA VAL A 38 4.81 -36.42 -4.16
C VAL A 38 3.50 -35.89 -4.70
N SER A 39 2.91 -36.62 -5.64
CA SER A 39 1.55 -36.36 -6.12
C SER A 39 0.55 -36.65 -5.00
N THR A 40 0.18 -35.63 -4.22
CA THR A 40 -1.05 -35.71 -3.42
C THR A 40 -2.22 -35.40 -4.35
N ARG A 41 -2.72 -36.44 -5.02
CA ARG A 41 -4.00 -36.43 -5.73
C ARG A 41 -5.09 -36.24 -4.67
N TRP A 42 -5.65 -35.04 -4.57
CA TRP A 42 -6.91 -34.84 -3.86
C TRP A 42 -8.04 -35.35 -4.75
N PRO A 43 -8.97 -36.18 -4.25
CA PRO A 43 -10.11 -36.64 -5.03
C PRO A 43 -11.02 -35.46 -5.37
N ALA A 44 -11.27 -35.28 -6.66
CA ALA A 44 -12.23 -34.35 -7.22
C ALA A 44 -13.65 -34.83 -6.94
N SER A 45 -14.14 -34.61 -5.72
CA SER A 45 -15.56 -34.72 -5.38
C SER A 45 -15.77 -34.06 -4.03
N THR A 46 -16.13 -32.78 -4.02
CA THR A 46 -17.02 -32.08 -3.05
C THR A 46 -16.75 -30.57 -3.15
N ILE A 47 -17.18 -29.94 -4.25
CA ILE A 47 -17.75 -28.57 -4.22
C ILE A 47 -18.85 -28.58 -5.27
N GLY A 48 -20.08 -28.72 -4.81
CA GLY A 48 -21.28 -28.71 -5.64
C GLY A 48 -21.46 -27.36 -6.31
N VAL A 49 -21.57 -27.41 -7.63
CA VAL A 49 -22.15 -26.34 -8.45
C VAL A 49 -23.64 -26.27 -8.10
N LEU A 50 -24.08 -25.15 -7.54
CA LEU A 50 -25.51 -24.79 -7.54
C LEU A 50 -25.71 -23.61 -8.49
N ALA A 51 -25.92 -23.96 -9.75
CA ALA A 51 -26.54 -23.09 -10.74
C ALA A 51 -28.02 -23.50 -10.83
N THR A 52 -28.92 -22.62 -10.42
CA THR A 52 -30.37 -22.71 -10.71
C THR A 52 -30.87 -21.27 -10.86
N THR A 53 -30.92 -20.73 -12.09
CA THR A 53 -32.12 -20.62 -12.94
C THR A 53 -33.30 -19.90 -12.28
N SER A 54 -33.46 -18.62 -12.66
CA SER A 54 -34.74 -17.88 -12.62
C SER A 54 -35.72 -18.50 -13.63
N PRO A 55 -37.04 -18.48 -13.32
CA PRO A 55 -37.95 -17.79 -14.24
C PRO A 55 -39.13 -17.07 -13.55
N PHE A 56 -39.94 -16.39 -14.38
CA PHE A 56 -41.24 -15.72 -14.18
C PHE A 56 -41.17 -14.18 -14.11
N HIS A 57 -41.33 -13.46 -15.23
CA HIS A 57 -42.55 -13.09 -16.00
C HIS A 57 -43.48 -12.05 -15.33
N ALA A 58 -43.89 -11.09 -16.16
CA ALA A 58 -44.51 -9.81 -15.87
C ALA A 58 -46.05 -9.83 -15.76
N SER A 59 -46.62 -8.83 -15.06
CA SER A 59 -47.94 -8.20 -15.28
C SER A 59 -48.13 -7.10 -14.21
N ILE A 60 -48.00 -5.81 -14.54
CA ILE A 60 -49.09 -4.84 -14.81
C ILE A 60 -50.23 -4.87 -13.75
N ILE A 61 -50.37 -3.78 -12.98
CA ILE A 61 -51.56 -2.90 -12.79
C ILE A 61 -51.22 -1.87 -11.66
N ASP A 62 -51.24 -0.58 -12.00
CA ASP A 62 -51.46 0.59 -11.14
C ASP A 62 -52.88 1.09 -11.51
N PRO A 63 -53.77 1.52 -10.59
CA PRO A 63 -53.70 2.87 -9.99
C PRO A 63 -54.24 2.94 -8.55
N HIS A 64 -53.73 3.83 -7.68
CA HIS A 64 -54.58 4.62 -6.77
C HIS A 64 -53.79 5.73 -6.04
N ALA A 65 -53.97 6.95 -6.55
CA ALA A 65 -53.78 8.18 -5.78
C ALA A 65 -55.07 8.55 -5.04
N PRO A 66 -54.99 9.28 -3.91
CA PRO A 66 -55.98 10.31 -3.63
C PRO A 66 -55.36 11.67 -3.24
N HIS A 67 -55.78 12.68 -4.00
CA HIS A 67 -56.21 14.02 -3.60
C HIS A 67 -55.40 14.87 -2.60
N MET A 68 -54.76 15.91 -3.16
CA MET A 68 -54.51 17.20 -2.52
C MET A 68 -55.82 17.96 -2.21
N PRO A 69 -55.82 18.81 -1.16
CA PRO A 69 -56.52 20.08 -1.17
C PRO A 69 -55.55 21.27 -1.22
N ARG A 70 -55.92 22.24 -2.05
CA ARG A 70 -55.29 23.55 -2.24
C ARG A 70 -55.46 24.46 -1.01
N GLY A 71 -54.50 25.35 -0.82
CA GLY A 71 -54.78 26.74 -0.44
C GLY A 71 -54.41 27.16 0.98
N VAL A 72 -53.18 27.65 1.16
CA VAL A 72 -52.92 28.75 2.11
C VAL A 72 -51.99 29.75 1.43
N VAL A 73 -52.57 30.89 1.04
CA VAL A 73 -51.88 32.11 0.65
C VAL A 73 -51.14 32.62 1.88
N ARG A 74 -49.81 32.84 1.79
CA ARG A 74 -49.07 33.65 2.77
C ARG A 74 -48.50 34.88 2.09
N PRO A 75 -48.55 36.06 2.75
CA PRO A 75 -48.28 37.34 2.11
C PRO A 75 -46.79 37.58 1.87
N ARG A 76 -46.49 38.27 0.75
CA ARG A 76 -45.19 38.88 0.47
C ARG A 76 -44.86 39.94 1.53
N PRO A 77 -43.65 39.96 2.10
CA PRO A 77 -43.09 41.18 2.62
C PRO A 77 -42.47 42.00 1.49
N SER A 78 -42.79 43.28 1.52
CA SER A 78 -42.31 44.37 0.69
C SER A 78 -40.78 44.48 0.64
N SER A 79 -40.33 44.99 -0.50
CA SER A 79 -38.98 45.48 -0.79
C SER A 79 -38.39 46.38 0.29
N SER A 80 -37.19 46.04 0.74
CA SER A 80 -36.15 47.04 1.02
C SER A 80 -34.80 46.50 0.51
N SER A 81 -34.34 47.10 -0.57
CA SER A 81 -32.98 46.96 -1.07
C SER A 81 -32.04 47.55 -0.03
N ILE A 82 -31.27 46.72 0.66
CA ILE A 82 -30.01 47.13 1.27
C ILE A 82 -28.93 46.28 0.62
N ARG A 83 -28.44 46.78 -0.51
CA ARG A 83 -27.19 46.36 -1.13
C ARG A 83 -26.06 46.85 -0.23
N SER A 84 -25.78 46.15 0.86
CA SER A 84 -24.55 46.35 1.61
C SER A 84 -23.41 45.81 0.75
N LYS A 85 -22.71 46.71 0.06
CA LYS A 85 -21.37 46.43 -0.47
C LYS A 85 -20.56 45.75 0.66
N PRO A 86 -19.81 44.67 0.40
CA PRO A 86 -18.82 44.25 1.38
C PRO A 86 -17.88 45.45 1.54
N ARG A 87 -17.86 46.03 2.76
CA ARG A 87 -16.78 46.92 3.15
C ARG A 87 -15.54 46.05 3.03
N LYS A 88 -14.74 46.28 1.98
CA LYS A 88 -13.33 45.88 2.02
C LYS A 88 -12.83 46.49 3.32
N ALA A 89 -12.60 45.65 4.32
CA ALA A 89 -11.59 45.99 5.29
C ALA A 89 -10.34 46.05 4.42
N ASP A 90 -9.92 47.27 4.11
CA ASP A 90 -8.59 47.52 3.57
C ASP A 90 -7.65 47.09 4.70
N ILE A 91 -7.40 45.78 4.75
CA ILE A 91 -6.20 45.25 5.37
C ILE A 91 -5.12 45.74 4.43
N ASP A 92 -4.36 46.70 4.92
CA ASP A 92 -3.17 47.21 4.28
C ASP A 92 -2.27 46.00 3.93
N LEU A 93 -2.15 45.72 2.63
CA LEU A 93 -1.49 44.52 2.09
C LEU A 93 -0.08 44.84 1.59
N THR A 94 0.45 45.98 1.98
CA THR A 94 1.80 46.41 1.62
C THR A 94 2.47 46.96 2.86
N ASP A 95 3.55 46.32 3.28
CA ASP A 95 4.54 47.01 4.10
C ASP A 95 5.04 48.21 3.26
N ASP A 96 5.45 49.33 3.88
CA ASP A 96 5.79 50.64 3.26
C ASP A 96 6.84 50.62 2.11
N GLU A 97 7.30 49.43 1.69
CA GLU A 97 8.30 49.16 0.65
C GLU A 97 7.74 48.35 -0.55
N GLY A 98 6.42 48.20 -0.70
CA GLY A 98 5.81 47.62 -1.91
C GLY A 98 6.03 46.11 -2.13
N GLY A 99 6.42 45.38 -1.08
CA GLY A 99 6.57 43.91 -1.09
C GLY A 99 5.32 43.19 -0.55
N ILE A 100 5.03 42.00 -1.10
CA ILE A 100 4.00 41.10 -0.59
C ILE A 100 4.41 40.63 0.82
N SER A 101 3.55 40.84 1.82
CA SER A 101 3.82 40.51 3.22
C SER A 101 4.30 39.06 3.39
N PRO A 102 5.31 38.77 4.25
CA PRO A 102 5.81 37.42 4.52
C PRO A 102 4.71 36.43 4.95
N ALA A 103 3.63 36.92 5.56
CA ALA A 103 2.48 36.12 5.95
C ALA A 103 1.66 35.62 4.76
N VAL A 104 1.61 36.40 3.67
CA VAL A 104 0.95 36.01 2.41
C VAL A 104 1.80 34.99 1.68
N HIS A 105 3.13 35.17 1.62
CA HIS A 105 4.03 34.15 1.09
C HIS A 105 3.97 32.85 1.88
N ALA A 106 3.98 32.90 3.22
CA ALA A 106 3.83 31.70 4.05
C ALA A 106 2.45 31.04 3.92
N ALA A 107 1.41 31.82 3.62
CA ALA A 107 0.06 31.31 3.37
C ALA A 107 -0.08 30.72 1.97
N GLU A 108 0.54 31.32 0.95
CA GLU A 108 0.61 30.82 -0.43
C GLU A 108 1.48 29.58 -0.53
N GLU A 109 2.64 29.54 0.13
CA GLU A 109 3.52 28.37 0.25
C GLU A 109 2.81 27.21 0.97
N LYS A 110 2.08 27.51 2.08
CA LYS A 110 1.20 26.53 2.74
C LYS A 110 0.01 26.11 1.87
N ALA A 111 -0.50 26.97 1.00
CA ALA A 111 -1.60 26.67 0.10
C ALA A 111 -1.13 25.83 -1.11
N GLU A 112 0.06 26.09 -1.63
CA GLU A 112 0.72 25.34 -2.70
C GLU A 112 1.07 23.93 -2.22
N TYR A 113 1.63 23.81 -1.00
CA TYR A 113 1.83 22.54 -0.31
C TYR A 113 0.51 21.78 -0.01
N ARG A 114 -0.63 22.49 0.06
CA ARG A 114 -1.97 21.91 0.29
C ARG A 114 -2.70 21.49 -0.98
N SER A 115 -2.20 21.82 -2.17
CA SER A 115 -2.93 21.61 -3.43
C SER A 115 -2.39 20.42 -4.23
N ALA A 116 -3.13 19.31 -4.18
CA ALA A 116 -2.91 18.02 -4.85
C ALA A 116 -1.69 17.20 -4.37
N PRO A 117 -1.78 15.86 -4.37
CA PRO A 117 -0.59 15.04 -4.14
C PRO A 117 0.44 15.37 -5.23
N PRO A 118 1.72 15.63 -4.88
CA PRO A 118 2.70 15.95 -5.89
C PRO A 118 2.82 14.74 -6.81
N VAL A 119 2.46 14.86 -8.09
CA VAL A 119 2.67 13.82 -9.10
C VAL A 119 4.12 13.33 -9.06
N ARG A 120 5.05 14.24 -8.72
CA ARG A 120 6.45 13.96 -8.41
C ARG A 120 6.64 12.92 -7.29
N SER A 121 5.93 13.01 -6.17
CA SER A 121 6.03 12.06 -5.06
C SER A 121 5.54 10.67 -5.45
N ILE A 122 4.41 10.59 -6.17
CA ILE A 122 3.91 9.32 -6.70
C ILE A 122 4.91 8.72 -7.68
N ALA A 123 5.40 9.52 -8.63
CA ALA A 123 6.39 9.07 -9.61
C ALA A 123 7.69 8.58 -8.95
N LEU A 124 8.18 9.29 -7.93
CA LEU A 124 9.36 8.88 -7.15
C LEU A 124 9.12 7.56 -6.42
N LEU A 125 7.97 7.38 -5.76
CA LEU A 125 7.64 6.13 -5.07
C LEU A 125 7.50 4.95 -6.03
N VAL A 126 6.76 5.12 -7.12
CA VAL A 126 6.62 4.08 -8.16
C VAL A 126 7.97 3.74 -8.77
N THR A 127 8.80 4.74 -9.07
CA THR A 127 10.14 4.53 -9.63
C THR A 127 11.06 3.80 -8.64
N ALA A 128 11.09 4.24 -7.38
CA ALA A 128 11.88 3.60 -6.34
C ALA A 128 11.49 2.13 -6.16
N GLN A 129 10.18 1.83 -6.18
CA GLN A 129 9.70 0.46 -6.11
C GLN A 129 10.03 -0.33 -7.37
N ALA A 130 9.93 0.29 -8.55
CA ALA A 130 10.20 -0.36 -9.84
C ALA A 130 11.68 -0.75 -9.97
N LEU A 131 12.60 -0.03 -9.32
CA LEU A 131 14.02 -0.40 -9.29
C LEU A 131 14.27 -1.78 -8.67
N LEU A 132 13.36 -2.30 -7.84
CA LEU A 132 13.49 -3.66 -7.32
C LEU A 132 13.44 -4.72 -8.42
N LEU A 133 12.77 -4.48 -9.56
CA LEU A 133 12.69 -5.43 -10.67
C LEU A 133 14.06 -5.68 -11.32
N PRO A 134 14.78 -4.66 -11.87
CA PRO A 134 16.10 -4.87 -12.44
C PRO A 134 17.13 -5.28 -11.38
N ILE A 135 17.02 -4.78 -10.14
CA ILE A 135 17.90 -5.22 -9.04
C ILE A 135 17.71 -6.72 -8.76
N SER A 136 16.47 -7.20 -8.69
CA SER A 136 16.17 -8.63 -8.47
C SER A 136 16.70 -9.50 -9.60
N ALA A 137 16.48 -9.09 -10.85
CA ALA A 137 16.99 -9.81 -12.02
C ALA A 137 18.52 -9.85 -12.05
N LEU A 138 19.18 -8.73 -11.70
CA LEU A 138 20.63 -8.64 -11.62
C LEU A 138 21.17 -9.56 -10.51
N LEU A 139 20.64 -9.46 -9.30
CA LEU A 139 21.07 -10.28 -8.17
C LEU A 139 20.81 -11.77 -8.44
N GLY A 140 19.64 -12.13 -8.95
CA GLY A 140 19.33 -13.50 -9.35
C GLY A 140 20.28 -14.03 -10.42
N GLY A 141 20.70 -13.19 -11.36
CA GLY A 141 21.73 -13.52 -12.35
C GLY A 141 23.13 -13.72 -11.75
N VAL A 142 23.59 -12.79 -10.90
CA VAL A 142 24.90 -12.87 -10.22
C VAL A 142 24.98 -14.11 -9.33
N MET A 143 23.89 -14.41 -8.62
CA MET A 143 23.79 -15.57 -7.73
C MET A 143 23.48 -16.88 -8.48
N LYS A 144 23.36 -16.83 -9.82
CA LYS A 144 23.08 -17.99 -10.70
C LYS A 144 21.81 -18.75 -10.33
N ILE A 145 20.81 -18.05 -9.79
CA ILE A 145 19.50 -18.64 -9.47
C ILE A 145 18.74 -18.89 -10.79
N PRO A 146 18.06 -20.04 -10.95
CA PRO A 146 17.30 -20.36 -12.16
C PRO A 146 16.36 -19.22 -12.58
N ASN A 147 16.35 -18.95 -13.89
CA ASN A 147 15.54 -17.88 -14.50
C ASN A 147 15.76 -16.50 -13.83
N ARG A 148 17.01 -16.20 -13.44
CA ARG A 148 17.40 -14.93 -12.76
C ARG A 148 16.55 -14.63 -11.53
N GLY A 149 16.19 -15.65 -10.76
CA GLY A 149 15.38 -15.53 -9.55
C GLY A 149 13.88 -15.70 -9.76
N LEU A 150 13.36 -15.77 -10.99
CA LEU A 150 11.93 -16.12 -11.18
C LEU A 150 11.64 -17.58 -10.83
N GLY A 151 12.66 -18.44 -10.84
CA GLY A 151 12.54 -19.87 -10.64
C GLY A 151 12.14 -20.60 -11.93
N ALA A 152 12.36 -21.92 -11.93
CA ALA A 152 12.07 -22.77 -13.10
C ALA A 152 10.57 -22.98 -13.35
N GLY A 153 9.73 -22.87 -12.31
CA GLY A 153 8.27 -23.02 -12.38
C GLY A 153 7.52 -21.73 -12.66
N PHE A 154 8.20 -20.62 -12.96
CA PHE A 154 7.54 -19.35 -13.23
C PHE A 154 6.62 -19.45 -14.45
N SER A 155 5.34 -19.18 -14.26
CA SER A 155 4.37 -19.19 -15.35
C SER A 155 3.18 -18.30 -15.04
N LEU A 156 2.91 -17.34 -15.94
CA LEU A 156 1.73 -16.49 -15.88
C LEU A 156 0.57 -17.20 -16.58
N THR A 157 -0.19 -17.96 -15.80
CA THR A 157 -1.38 -18.69 -16.28
C THR A 157 -2.64 -18.17 -15.59
N THR A 158 -3.80 -18.45 -16.17
CA THR A 158 -5.10 -18.21 -15.51
C THR A 158 -5.17 -18.89 -14.15
N THR A 159 -4.61 -20.11 -14.03
CA THR A 159 -4.53 -20.82 -12.74
C THR A 159 -3.71 -20.05 -11.71
N ALA A 160 -2.53 -19.54 -12.10
CA ALA A 160 -1.70 -18.73 -11.19
C ALA A 160 -2.42 -17.46 -10.75
N ALA A 161 -3.14 -16.81 -11.66
CA ALA A 161 -3.95 -15.64 -11.35
C ALA A 161 -5.11 -15.94 -10.39
N VAL A 162 -5.87 -17.01 -10.65
CA VAL A 162 -6.97 -17.45 -9.76
C VAL A 162 -6.45 -17.82 -8.38
N LEU A 163 -5.36 -18.58 -8.30
CA LEU A 163 -4.74 -18.93 -7.01
C LEU A 163 -4.24 -17.70 -6.27
N GLY A 164 -3.56 -16.77 -6.96
CA GLY A 164 -3.10 -15.52 -6.36
C GLY A 164 -4.26 -14.71 -5.77
N MET A 165 -5.34 -14.53 -6.53
CA MET A 165 -6.54 -13.83 -6.06
C MET A 165 -7.24 -14.55 -4.90
N GLN A 166 -7.38 -15.87 -4.96
CA GLN A 166 -8.01 -16.66 -3.90
C GLN A 166 -7.24 -16.57 -2.58
N TRP A 167 -5.90 -16.66 -2.65
CA TRP A 167 -5.04 -16.58 -1.47
C TRP A 167 -4.89 -15.17 -0.90
N THR A 168 -5.43 -14.14 -1.57
CA THR A 168 -5.56 -12.81 -0.97
C THR A 168 -6.66 -12.78 0.10
N ALA A 169 -7.69 -13.64 0.02
CA ALA A 169 -8.83 -13.60 0.95
C ALA A 169 -8.44 -13.78 2.43
N PRO A 170 -7.55 -14.72 2.82
CA PRO A 170 -7.05 -14.81 4.19
C PRO A 170 -6.43 -13.51 4.72
N LEU A 171 -5.71 -12.77 3.87
CA LEU A 171 -5.10 -11.49 4.27
C LEU A 171 -6.17 -10.43 4.55
N PHE A 172 -7.23 -10.36 3.75
CA PHE A 172 -8.35 -9.46 4.03
C PHE A 172 -9.15 -9.86 5.27
N VAL A 173 -9.29 -11.17 5.55
CA VAL A 173 -9.90 -11.64 6.81
C VAL A 173 -9.07 -11.16 8.00
N VAL A 174 -7.75 -11.33 7.96
CA VAL A 174 -6.86 -10.85 9.01
C VAL A 174 -6.95 -9.33 9.15
N ALA A 175 -6.92 -8.58 8.04
CA ALA A 175 -7.07 -7.12 8.05
C ALA A 175 -8.42 -6.67 8.66
N GLY A 176 -9.51 -7.37 8.34
CA GLY A 176 -10.82 -7.13 8.93
C GLY A 176 -10.87 -7.41 10.44
N LEU A 177 -10.31 -8.53 10.89
CA LEU A 177 -10.19 -8.86 12.32
C LEU A 177 -9.34 -7.81 13.06
N MET A 178 -8.24 -7.38 12.46
CA MET A 178 -7.40 -6.32 13.00
C MET A 178 -8.14 -5.01 13.14
N HIS A 179 -8.97 -4.64 12.15
CA HIS A 179 -9.80 -3.46 12.24
C HIS A 179 -10.85 -3.56 13.36
N LEU A 180 -11.45 -4.73 13.58
CA LEU A 180 -12.35 -4.96 14.72
C LEU A 180 -11.65 -4.82 16.08
N LEU A 181 -10.38 -5.19 16.16
CA LEU A 181 -9.57 -5.11 17.39
C LEU A 181 -8.92 -3.73 17.60
N GLU A 182 -8.85 -2.90 16.56
CA GLU A 182 -8.19 -1.60 16.59
C GLU A 182 -8.66 -0.67 17.72
N PRO A 183 -9.97 -0.53 18.02
CA PRO A 183 -10.43 0.33 19.11
C PRO A 183 -9.86 -0.06 20.49
N TYR A 184 -9.53 -1.34 20.65
CA TYR A 184 -9.03 -1.90 21.91
C TYR A 184 -7.50 -1.92 22.01
N SER A 185 -6.79 -1.66 20.90
CA SER A 185 -5.32 -1.73 20.86
C SER A 185 -4.67 -0.40 20.43
N PRO A 186 -3.96 0.29 21.33
CA PRO A 186 -3.18 1.49 20.98
C PRO A 186 -2.14 1.21 19.89
N ALA A 187 -1.58 -0.01 19.87
CA ALA A 187 -0.58 -0.38 18.90
C ALA A 187 -1.18 -0.52 17.49
N LEU A 188 -2.38 -1.09 17.36
CA LEU A 188 -3.10 -1.18 16.09
C LEU A 188 -3.51 0.20 15.57
N ARG A 189 -4.00 1.09 16.45
CA ARG A 189 -4.25 2.49 16.07
C ARG A 189 -3.01 3.19 15.55
N GLY A 190 -1.83 2.85 16.10
CA GLY A 190 -0.55 3.35 15.60
C GLY A 190 -0.25 2.91 14.18
N VAL A 191 -0.57 1.65 13.83
CA VAL A 191 -0.46 1.13 12.46
C VAL A 191 -1.42 1.88 11.54
N THR A 192 -2.70 1.97 11.91
CA THR A 192 -3.71 2.66 11.09
C THR A 192 -3.34 4.12 10.83
N ARG A 193 -2.95 4.87 11.87
CA ARG A 193 -2.53 6.27 11.72
C ARG A 193 -1.29 6.41 10.81
N ALA A 194 -0.31 5.51 10.95
CA ALA A 194 0.86 5.53 10.07
C ALA A 194 0.48 5.29 8.61
N THR A 195 -0.42 4.33 8.34
CA THR A 195 -0.93 4.05 7.00
C THR A 195 -1.76 5.20 6.44
N GLN A 196 -2.70 5.74 7.22
CA GLN A 196 -3.52 6.90 6.82
C GLN A 196 -2.65 8.11 6.49
N ARG A 197 -1.60 8.37 7.27
CA ARG A 197 -0.65 9.46 6.99
C ARG A 197 0.05 9.27 5.65
N SER A 198 0.57 8.07 5.37
CA SER A 198 1.21 7.77 4.09
C SER A 198 0.24 7.96 2.92
N VAL A 199 -1.00 7.49 3.06
CA VAL A 199 -2.03 7.66 2.01
C VAL A 199 -2.42 9.12 1.84
N LEU A 200 -2.63 9.89 2.90
CA LEU A 200 -2.94 11.32 2.81
C LEU A 200 -1.79 12.10 2.16
N ALA A 201 -0.53 11.74 2.45
CA ALA A 201 0.64 12.36 1.85
C ALA A 201 0.78 12.03 0.35
N VAL A 202 0.44 10.81 -0.06
CA VAL A 202 0.63 10.32 -1.44
C VAL A 202 -0.58 10.56 -2.33
N MET A 203 -1.80 10.46 -1.79
CA MET A 203 -3.06 10.53 -2.55
C MET A 203 -3.87 11.81 -2.26
N GLY A 204 -3.49 12.56 -1.23
CA GLY A 204 -4.13 13.80 -0.82
C GLY A 204 -5.35 13.61 0.08
N LYS A 205 -5.85 14.74 0.60
CA LYS A 205 -7.00 14.82 1.53
C LYS A 205 -8.36 14.59 0.87
N GLY A 206 -8.45 14.83 -0.43
CA GLY A 206 -9.71 14.76 -1.18
C GLY A 206 -10.10 13.32 -1.53
N ARG A 207 -11.38 12.98 -1.36
CA ARG A 207 -11.91 11.67 -1.77
C ARG A 207 -12.00 11.55 -3.30
N ARG A 208 -10.96 10.98 -3.90
CA ARG A 208 -10.84 10.73 -5.36
C ARG A 208 -10.70 9.22 -5.65
N PRO A 209 -11.79 8.44 -5.67
CA PRO A 209 -11.72 6.97 -5.71
C PRO A 209 -11.07 6.42 -6.98
N VAL A 210 -11.36 7.01 -8.16
CA VAL A 210 -10.76 6.56 -9.43
C VAL A 210 -9.25 6.81 -9.45
N PHE A 211 -8.83 8.00 -9.01
CA PHE A 211 -7.41 8.34 -8.90
C PHE A 211 -6.68 7.42 -7.91
N ALA A 212 -7.25 7.22 -6.72
CA ALA A 212 -6.69 6.32 -5.72
C ALA A 212 -6.59 4.89 -6.25
N PHE A 213 -7.58 4.42 -7.01
CA PHE A 213 -7.57 3.09 -7.61
C PHE A 213 -6.42 2.92 -8.62
N VAL A 214 -6.24 3.88 -9.52
CA VAL A 214 -5.13 3.87 -10.49
C VAL A 214 -3.78 3.88 -9.77
N VAL A 215 -3.59 4.77 -8.80
CA VAL A 215 -2.35 4.85 -8.01
C VAL A 215 -2.10 3.56 -7.23
N SER A 216 -3.15 2.94 -6.69
CA SER A 216 -3.05 1.67 -5.95
C SER A 216 -2.65 0.52 -6.86
N ILE A 217 -3.17 0.44 -8.09
CA ILE A 217 -2.74 -0.55 -9.08
C ILE A 217 -1.26 -0.37 -9.42
N LEU A 218 -0.80 0.86 -9.61
CA LEU A 218 0.60 1.13 -9.94
C LEU A 218 1.52 0.76 -8.77
N LEU A 219 1.23 1.24 -7.56
CA LEU A 219 2.06 0.96 -6.38
C LEU A 219 2.01 -0.51 -5.99
N GLY A 220 0.82 -1.08 -5.82
CA GLY A 220 0.63 -2.48 -5.42
C GLY A 220 1.13 -3.45 -6.49
N GLY A 221 0.93 -3.14 -7.77
CA GLY A 221 1.46 -3.95 -8.88
C GLY A 221 2.99 -3.98 -8.87
N VAL A 222 3.64 -2.81 -8.82
CA VAL A 222 5.10 -2.75 -8.83
C VAL A 222 5.69 -3.33 -7.54
N ALA A 223 5.06 -3.10 -6.38
CA ALA A 223 5.49 -3.70 -5.12
C ALA A 223 5.35 -5.22 -5.12
N GLY A 224 4.18 -5.74 -5.47
CA GLY A 224 3.91 -7.18 -5.52
C GLY A 224 4.86 -7.91 -6.47
N TRP A 225 5.26 -7.31 -7.59
CA TRP A 225 6.23 -7.93 -8.49
C TRP A 225 7.67 -7.76 -8.01
N GLY A 226 8.08 -6.54 -7.66
CA GLY A 226 9.45 -6.23 -7.28
C GLY A 226 9.87 -6.90 -5.98
N GLU A 227 9.03 -6.83 -4.96
CA GLU A 227 9.34 -7.41 -3.65
C GLU A 227 9.28 -8.93 -3.67
N GLU A 228 8.27 -9.54 -4.30
CA GLU A 228 8.23 -11.01 -4.37
C GLU A 228 9.41 -11.57 -5.17
N TRP A 229 9.85 -10.90 -6.25
CA TRP A 229 11.05 -11.30 -6.96
C TRP A 229 12.30 -11.21 -6.08
N LEU A 230 12.50 -10.09 -5.38
CA LEU A 230 13.67 -9.92 -4.52
C LEU A 230 13.67 -10.91 -3.36
N PHE A 231 12.57 -10.98 -2.62
CA PHE A 231 12.51 -11.72 -1.37
C PHE A 231 12.32 -13.22 -1.60
N ARG A 232 11.44 -13.63 -2.52
CA ARG A 232 11.07 -15.06 -2.68
C ARG A 232 11.91 -15.66 -3.78
N GLY A 233 12.03 -14.95 -4.88
CA GLY A 233 12.86 -15.33 -6.00
C GLY A 233 14.35 -15.41 -5.66
N VAL A 234 14.89 -14.39 -4.98
CA VAL A 234 16.33 -14.30 -4.69
C VAL A 234 16.67 -14.69 -3.25
N LEU A 235 16.26 -13.90 -2.25
CA LEU A 235 16.72 -14.06 -0.85
C LEU A 235 16.30 -15.42 -0.25
N GLN A 236 15.01 -15.75 -0.29
CA GLN A 236 14.46 -17.00 0.25
C GLN A 236 15.06 -18.20 -0.48
N THR A 237 15.15 -18.17 -1.81
CA THR A 237 15.77 -19.25 -2.61
C THR A 237 17.22 -19.47 -2.20
N MET A 238 18.04 -18.42 -2.17
CA MET A 238 19.45 -18.49 -1.80
C MET A 238 19.64 -19.10 -0.40
N VAL A 239 18.88 -18.65 0.59
CA VAL A 239 18.97 -19.17 1.97
C VAL A 239 18.43 -20.61 2.05
N SER A 240 17.39 -20.93 1.27
CA SER A 240 16.80 -22.27 1.24
C SER A 240 17.73 -23.31 0.64
N GLU A 241 18.43 -22.96 -0.44
CA GLU A 241 19.43 -23.80 -1.10
C GLU A 241 20.63 -24.08 -0.19
N ARG A 242 21.02 -23.09 0.63
CA ARG A 242 22.18 -23.22 1.52
C ARG A 242 21.88 -23.94 2.84
N TYR A 243 20.67 -23.76 3.39
CA TYR A 243 20.31 -24.27 4.71
C TYR A 243 19.10 -25.19 4.67
N SER A 244 17.89 -24.61 4.55
CA SER A 244 16.64 -25.35 4.37
C SER A 244 15.50 -24.41 4.00
N SER A 245 14.46 -24.94 3.37
CA SER A 245 13.23 -24.18 3.04
C SER A 245 12.62 -23.45 4.25
N ARG A 246 12.63 -24.07 5.44
CA ARG A 246 12.10 -23.45 6.68
C ARG A 246 12.95 -22.27 7.13
N ILE A 247 14.28 -22.39 7.04
CA ILE A 247 15.20 -21.30 7.40
C ILE A 247 15.09 -20.16 6.39
N GLY A 248 15.04 -20.47 5.09
CA GLY A 248 14.84 -19.44 4.05
C GLY A 248 13.54 -18.66 4.24
N LEU A 249 12.46 -19.36 4.58
CA LEU A 249 11.17 -18.74 4.89
C LEU A 249 11.26 -17.81 6.11
N ALA A 250 11.85 -18.28 7.21
CA ALA A 250 11.99 -17.51 8.43
C ALA A 250 12.88 -16.27 8.23
N VAL A 251 14.03 -16.43 7.57
CA VAL A 251 14.97 -15.33 7.31
C VAL A 251 14.32 -14.28 6.40
N SER A 252 13.67 -14.70 5.31
CA SER A 252 12.94 -13.77 4.43
C SER A 252 11.86 -12.99 5.19
N GLY A 253 11.09 -13.67 6.05
CA GLY A 253 10.09 -13.04 6.92
C GLY A 253 10.67 -11.98 7.86
N VAL A 254 11.75 -12.32 8.55
CA VAL A 254 12.43 -11.40 9.50
C VAL A 254 13.00 -10.20 8.76
N VAL A 255 13.75 -10.40 7.68
CA VAL A 255 14.36 -9.29 6.92
C VAL A 255 13.29 -8.37 6.36
N PHE A 256 12.22 -8.94 5.78
CA PHE A 256 11.10 -8.16 5.27
C PHE A 256 10.42 -7.32 6.37
N GLY A 257 10.11 -7.93 7.52
CA GLY A 257 9.50 -7.23 8.65
C GLY A 257 10.37 -6.09 9.17
N LEU A 258 11.69 -6.30 9.27
CA LEU A 258 12.64 -5.27 9.72
C LEU A 258 12.72 -4.08 8.74
N LEU A 259 12.65 -4.33 7.44
CA LEU A 259 12.61 -3.27 6.42
C LEU A 259 11.31 -2.45 6.46
N HIS A 260 10.25 -3.01 7.06
CA HIS A 260 8.96 -2.36 7.26
C HIS A 260 8.75 -1.84 8.68
N ALA A 261 9.82 -1.59 9.46
CA ALA A 261 9.74 -1.21 10.86
C ALA A 261 9.32 0.24 11.13
N VAL A 262 8.20 0.69 10.54
CA VAL A 262 7.54 1.98 10.84
C VAL A 262 7.01 2.00 12.28
N THR A 263 6.41 0.89 12.69
CA THR A 263 6.07 0.58 14.09
C THR A 263 6.44 -0.87 14.37
N PRO A 264 6.68 -1.28 15.63
CA PRO A 264 7.00 -2.67 15.95
C PRO A 264 5.89 -3.65 15.52
N VAL A 265 4.63 -3.25 15.66
CA VAL A 265 3.50 -4.09 15.23
C VAL A 265 3.42 -4.15 13.71
N TYR A 266 3.64 -3.05 13.00
CA TYR A 266 3.70 -3.09 11.53
C TYR A 266 4.84 -3.98 11.02
N ALA A 267 6.01 -3.94 11.66
CA ALA A 267 7.14 -4.83 11.36
C ALA A 267 6.76 -6.31 11.51
N LEU A 268 6.10 -6.65 12.62
CA LEU A 268 5.64 -8.01 12.88
C LEU A 268 4.62 -8.47 11.83
N LEU A 269 3.62 -7.64 11.52
CA LEU A 269 2.59 -7.97 10.54
C LEU A 269 3.16 -8.12 9.13
N ALA A 270 4.06 -7.21 8.73
CA ALA A 270 4.78 -7.30 7.46
C ALA A 270 5.63 -8.58 7.39
N GLY A 271 6.30 -8.95 8.48
CA GLY A 271 7.05 -10.21 8.56
C GLY A 271 6.15 -11.45 8.45
N LEU A 272 5.00 -11.45 9.11
CA LEU A 272 4.02 -12.54 9.02
C LEU A 272 3.39 -12.66 7.63
N ALA A 273 3.01 -11.53 7.02
CA ALA A 273 2.59 -11.49 5.62
C ALA A 273 3.72 -12.01 4.70
N SER A 274 4.97 -11.69 5.03
CA SER A 274 6.10 -12.14 4.24
C SER A 274 6.30 -13.66 4.28
N VAL A 275 6.18 -14.26 5.47
CA VAL A 275 6.14 -15.71 5.66
C VAL A 275 4.97 -16.33 4.92
N PHE A 276 3.79 -15.69 4.91
CA PHE A 276 2.64 -16.18 4.16
C PHE A 276 2.92 -16.24 2.65
N PHE A 277 3.44 -15.17 2.04
CA PHE A 277 3.80 -15.17 0.62
C PHE A 277 4.92 -16.17 0.30
N GLY A 278 5.91 -16.31 1.19
CA GLY A 278 6.96 -17.31 1.03
C GLY A 278 6.44 -18.75 1.13
N TYR A 279 5.44 -18.99 1.97
CA TYR A 279 4.74 -20.26 2.03
C TYR A 279 3.95 -20.54 0.74
N LEU A 280 3.23 -19.55 0.21
CA LEU A 280 2.54 -19.66 -1.09
C LEU A 280 3.52 -19.99 -2.21
N TYR A 281 4.70 -19.37 -2.23
CA TYR A 281 5.74 -19.71 -3.20
C TYR A 281 6.17 -21.17 -3.08
N ASN A 282 6.45 -21.65 -1.86
CA ASN A 282 6.90 -23.02 -1.62
C ASN A 282 5.86 -24.07 -2.05
N ILE A 283 4.57 -23.85 -1.79
CA ILE A 283 3.53 -24.82 -2.14
C ILE A 283 3.12 -24.78 -3.62
N SER A 284 3.21 -23.61 -4.26
CA SER A 284 2.83 -23.45 -5.66
C SER A 284 3.97 -23.75 -6.63
N GLY A 285 5.22 -23.57 -6.20
CA GLY A 285 6.40 -23.64 -7.06
C GLY A 285 6.42 -22.56 -8.15
N ASN A 286 5.52 -21.58 -8.09
CA ASN A 286 5.33 -20.58 -9.13
C ASN A 286 5.25 -19.19 -8.51
N LEU A 287 6.27 -18.38 -8.75
CA LEU A 287 6.41 -17.05 -8.18
C LEU A 287 5.30 -16.07 -8.61
N ALA A 288 4.61 -16.33 -9.72
CA ALA A 288 3.46 -15.52 -10.14
C ALA A 288 2.31 -15.55 -9.11
N VAL A 289 2.14 -16.64 -8.36
CA VAL A 289 1.06 -16.78 -7.37
C VAL A 289 1.20 -15.76 -6.23
N PRO A 290 2.33 -15.72 -5.47
CA PRO A 290 2.52 -14.70 -4.44
C PRO A 290 2.61 -13.28 -5.01
N MET A 291 3.17 -13.07 -6.21
CA MET A 291 3.20 -11.75 -6.86
C MET A 291 1.80 -11.16 -7.05
N ILE A 292 0.87 -11.96 -7.58
CA ILE A 292 -0.52 -11.55 -7.79
C ILE A 292 -1.24 -11.40 -6.44
N CYS A 293 -1.03 -12.34 -5.51
CA CYS A 293 -1.63 -12.28 -4.18
C CYS A 293 -1.27 -10.98 -3.45
N HIS A 294 0.02 -10.62 -3.44
CA HIS A 294 0.54 -9.42 -2.83
C HIS A 294 0.01 -8.17 -3.55
N ALA A 295 0.10 -8.11 -4.88
CA ALA A 295 -0.40 -6.95 -5.63
C ALA A 295 -1.89 -6.68 -5.38
N VAL A 296 -2.73 -7.73 -5.36
CA VAL A 296 -4.17 -7.59 -5.10
C VAL A 296 -4.43 -7.18 -3.65
N TYR A 297 -3.67 -7.71 -2.69
CA TYR A 297 -3.77 -7.30 -1.29
C TYR A 297 -3.48 -5.81 -1.13
N ASP A 298 -2.37 -5.34 -1.70
CA ASP A 298 -1.95 -3.94 -1.61
C ASP A 298 -2.95 -2.99 -2.27
N VAL A 299 -3.48 -3.36 -3.43
CA VAL A 299 -4.55 -2.59 -4.07
C VAL A 299 -5.75 -2.43 -3.14
N GLY A 300 -6.23 -3.51 -2.54
CA GLY A 300 -7.35 -3.46 -1.60
C GLY A 300 -7.03 -2.68 -0.33
N ALA A 301 -5.86 -2.90 0.26
CA ALA A 301 -5.41 -2.23 1.47
C ALA A 301 -5.24 -0.72 1.28
N LEU A 302 -4.65 -0.29 0.16
CA LEU A 302 -4.51 1.12 -0.20
C LEU A 302 -5.87 1.79 -0.46
N MET A 303 -6.78 1.08 -1.14
CA MET A 303 -8.14 1.58 -1.36
C MET A 303 -8.93 1.73 -0.06
N TRP A 304 -8.84 0.75 0.83
CA TRP A 304 -9.43 0.82 2.17
C TRP A 304 -8.84 1.97 2.99
N ALA A 305 -7.52 2.10 2.98
CA ALA A 305 -6.82 3.17 3.69
C ALA A 305 -7.22 4.56 3.15
N HIS A 306 -7.32 4.74 1.82
CA HIS A 306 -7.80 5.98 1.21
C HIS A 306 -9.24 6.30 1.60
N TRP A 307 -10.12 5.30 1.56
CA TRP A 307 -11.51 5.48 1.96
C TRP A 307 -11.62 5.91 3.42
N SER A 308 -10.91 5.22 4.33
CA SER A 308 -10.93 5.51 5.76
C SER A 308 -10.30 6.86 6.10
N ALA A 309 -9.16 7.21 5.48
CA ALA A 309 -8.46 8.46 5.75
C ALA A 309 -9.25 9.69 5.28
N THR A 310 -9.90 9.59 4.11
CA THR A 310 -10.72 10.67 3.56
C THR A 310 -12.11 10.78 4.19
N ALA A 311 -12.48 9.85 5.09
CA ALA A 311 -13.70 9.95 5.90
C ALA A 311 -13.52 10.84 7.13
N LEU A 312 -12.28 11.07 7.56
CA LEU A 312 -11.95 11.89 8.73
C LEU A 312 -12.23 13.37 8.46
N SER A 313 -12.48 14.14 9.53
CA SER A 313 -12.59 15.60 9.42
C SER A 313 -11.27 16.23 8.98
N SER A 314 -11.32 17.43 8.39
CA SER A 314 -10.09 18.12 7.96
C SER A 314 -9.10 18.34 9.10
N LYS A 315 -9.61 18.61 10.32
CA LYS A 315 -8.78 18.77 11.52
C LYS A 315 -8.05 17.47 11.87
N GLU A 316 -8.74 16.34 11.86
CA GLU A 316 -8.12 15.03 12.13
C GLU A 316 -7.09 14.65 11.06
N GLN A 317 -7.36 14.96 9.79
CA GLN A 317 -6.41 14.75 8.70
C GLN A 317 -5.15 15.61 8.87
N ASP A 318 -5.31 16.87 9.29
CA ASP A 318 -4.20 17.78 9.60
C ASP A 318 -3.36 17.24 10.76
N GLU A 319 -4.02 16.83 11.86
CA GLU A 319 -3.35 16.23 13.02
C GLU A 319 -2.55 14.97 12.64
N ILE A 320 -3.09 14.10 11.77
CA ILE A 320 -2.39 12.90 11.30
C ILE A 320 -1.13 13.26 10.50
N LEU A 321 -1.23 14.24 9.60
CA LEU A 321 -0.09 14.69 8.78
C LEU A 321 1.00 15.35 9.64
N GLU A 322 0.61 16.10 10.67
CA GLU A 322 1.53 16.79 11.59
C GLU A 322 2.12 15.85 12.67
N SER A 323 1.47 14.73 12.98
CA SER A 323 1.88 13.81 14.06
C SER A 323 3.14 12.96 13.79
N GLY A 324 3.72 13.02 12.59
CA GLY A 324 4.90 12.24 12.22
C GLY A 324 6.01 13.11 11.62
N PRO A 325 7.28 12.66 11.61
CA PRO A 325 8.30 13.34 10.82
C PRO A 325 7.82 13.39 9.36
N LEU A 326 7.91 14.58 8.74
CA LEU A 326 7.68 14.71 7.30
C LEU A 326 8.46 13.60 6.60
N ALA A 327 7.86 12.94 5.61
CA ALA A 327 8.66 12.19 4.65
C ALA A 327 9.82 13.12 4.20
N PRO A 328 11.02 12.61 3.92
CA PRO A 328 12.08 13.43 3.34
C PRO A 328 11.65 13.82 1.92
N ILE A 329 10.71 14.75 1.84
CA ILE A 329 10.48 15.60 0.70
C ILE A 329 11.71 16.47 0.74
N MET A 330 12.63 16.25 -0.20
CA MET A 330 13.71 17.19 -0.43
C MET A 330 13.05 18.55 -0.64
N ASP A 331 13.19 19.42 0.35
CA ASP A 331 12.87 20.82 0.24
C ASP A 331 13.65 21.37 -0.95
N ALA A 332 12.95 21.96 -1.92
CA ALA A 332 13.58 22.60 -3.06
C ALA A 332 14.50 23.75 -2.63
N GLY A 333 14.32 24.28 -1.40
CA GLY A 333 15.20 25.27 -0.78
C GLY A 333 16.61 24.76 -0.41
N GLN A 334 16.81 23.45 -0.27
CA GLN A 334 18.14 22.87 0.04
C GLN A 334 19.05 22.70 -1.19
N LEU A 335 18.54 22.91 -2.41
CA LEU A 335 19.33 22.84 -3.65
C LEU A 335 19.93 24.18 -4.06
N ASN A 336 19.51 25.30 -3.45
CA ASN A 336 20.03 26.64 -3.75
C ASN A 336 21.12 27.11 -2.76
N SER A 337 21.49 26.29 -1.78
CA SER A 337 22.56 26.61 -0.81
C SER A 337 23.90 25.96 -1.14
N PHE A 338 24.06 25.44 -2.36
CA PHE A 338 25.31 24.94 -2.92
C PHE A 338 25.65 25.73 -4.18
N GLU A 339 25.78 27.05 -4.05
CA GLU A 339 26.58 27.90 -4.93
C GLU A 339 27.62 28.64 -4.08
#